data_AF-A0A0C2W442-F1
#
_entry.id   AF-A0A0C2W442-F1
#
_cell.length_a   1.000
_cell.length_b   1.000
_cell.length_c   1.000
_cell.angle_alpha   90.00
_cell.angle_beta   90.00
_cell.angle_gamma   90.00
#
_symmetry.space_group_name_H-M   'P 1'
#
loop_
_entity.id
_entity.type
_entity.pdbx_description
1 polymer ?
#
loop_
_entity_poly.entity_id
_entity_poly.type
_entity_poly.pdbx_seq_one_letter_code
_entity_poly.pdbx_strand_id
1 'polypeptide(L)'
;MALQVRFERLGNFNDLEGAVSTLQQADKLTPDGHANKPLCHYSLGDALLVRFGRLEDLQNSITKLHESVRLAKDDDPLKPIFLNGLGRALLADFEHSNEHADIDAVISALEKAVSLAPKDHPKRLHYLHDHGNALRVPHRKFRHLCRRTIRGACW
;
A
#
# COMPACT_ATOMS: atom_id res chain seq x y z
N MET A 1 -15.89 19.23 -22.51
CA MET A 1 -15.51 18.58 -21.22
C MET A 1 -14.53 17.41 -21.40
N ALA A 2 -14.71 16.49 -22.38
CA ALA A 2 -13.79 15.35 -22.55
C ALA A 2 -12.32 15.72 -22.89
N LEU A 3 -12.09 16.78 -23.66
CA LEU A 3 -10.71 17.22 -23.99
C LEU A 3 -9.99 17.84 -22.80
N GLN A 4 -10.69 18.58 -21.95
CA GLN A 4 -10.13 19.24 -20.77
C GLN A 4 -9.74 18.21 -19.70
N VAL A 5 -10.63 17.24 -19.45
CA VAL A 5 -10.32 16.08 -18.58
C VAL A 5 -9.17 15.25 -19.15
N ARG A 6 -9.08 15.07 -20.47
CA ARG A 6 -7.98 14.33 -21.11
C ARG A 6 -6.66 15.09 -21.05
N PHE A 7 -6.68 16.42 -21.20
CA PHE A 7 -5.50 17.29 -21.12
C PHE A 7 -5.00 17.43 -19.68
N GLU A 8 -5.89 17.60 -18.71
CA GLU A 8 -5.58 17.56 -17.27
C GLU A 8 -5.06 16.17 -16.87
N ARG A 9 -5.65 15.09 -17.39
CA ARG A 9 -5.16 13.73 -17.17
C ARG A 9 -3.79 13.50 -17.81
N LEU A 10 -3.51 14.04 -18.99
CA LEU A 10 -2.20 13.96 -19.65
C LEU A 10 -1.14 14.83 -18.96
N GLY A 11 -1.51 16.03 -18.50
CA GLY A 11 -0.66 16.90 -17.70
C GLY A 11 -0.30 16.25 -16.36
N ASN A 12 -1.31 15.78 -15.63
CA ASN A 12 -1.11 15.02 -14.39
C ASN A 12 -0.32 13.74 -14.63
N PHE A 13 -0.50 13.04 -15.76
CA PHE A 13 0.26 11.81 -16.05
C PHE A 13 1.73 12.09 -16.37
N ASN A 14 2.03 13.13 -17.15
CA ASN A 14 3.41 13.55 -17.42
C ASN A 14 4.10 14.05 -16.15
N ASP A 15 3.38 14.81 -15.31
CA ASP A 15 3.87 15.26 -14.02
C ASP A 15 4.09 14.08 -13.05
N LEU A 16 3.23 13.06 -13.10
CA LEU A 16 3.39 11.80 -12.35
C LEU A 16 4.56 10.95 -12.86
N GLU A 17 4.81 10.86 -14.16
CA GLU A 17 6.01 10.17 -14.69
C GLU A 17 7.29 10.88 -14.29
N GLY A 18 7.31 12.23 -14.36
CA GLY A 18 8.43 13.03 -13.88
C GLY A 18 8.67 12.85 -12.37
N ALA A 19 7.59 12.81 -11.58
CA ALA A 19 7.66 12.55 -10.15
C ALA A 19 8.20 11.16 -9.83
N VAL A 20 7.71 10.11 -10.49
CA VAL A 20 8.20 8.73 -10.32
C VAL A 20 9.68 8.63 -10.70
N SER A 21 10.09 9.22 -11.82
CA SER A 21 11.50 9.21 -12.26
C SER A 21 12.41 9.90 -11.25
N THR A 22 11.99 11.07 -10.74
CA THR A 22 12.74 11.81 -9.72
C THR A 22 12.83 11.02 -8.41
N LEU A 23 11.74 10.39 -7.97
CA LEU A 23 11.70 9.57 -6.76
C LEU A 23 12.55 8.30 -6.90
N GLN A 24 12.61 7.68 -8.09
CA GLN A 24 13.51 6.56 -8.37
C GLN A 24 14.99 6.97 -8.31
N GLN A 25 15.33 8.16 -8.80
CA GLN A 25 16.69 8.70 -8.67
C GLN A 25 17.02 8.98 -7.20
N ALA A 26 16.11 9.60 -6.46
CA ALA A 26 16.27 9.84 -5.03
C ALA A 26 16.45 8.51 -4.26
N ASP A 27 15.71 7.46 -4.59
CA ASP A 27 15.88 6.13 -3.97
C ASP A 27 17.28 5.56 -4.24
N LYS A 28 17.79 5.65 -5.48
CA LYS A 28 19.13 5.19 -5.86
C LYS A 28 20.25 5.97 -5.17
N LEU A 29 20.05 7.27 -4.95
CA LEU A 29 21.04 8.16 -4.34
C LEU A 29 21.03 8.10 -2.81
N THR A 30 19.92 7.68 -2.20
CA THR A 30 19.77 7.59 -0.74
C THR A 30 20.30 6.25 -0.23
N PRO A 31 21.36 6.23 0.61
CA PRO A 31 21.88 4.99 1.19
C PRO A 31 20.85 4.27 2.06
N ASP A 32 20.93 2.94 2.14
CA ASP A 32 19.95 2.12 2.89
C ASP A 32 19.88 2.43 4.39
N GLY A 33 20.97 2.94 4.98
CA GLY A 33 21.03 3.37 6.38
C GLY A 33 20.59 4.81 6.64
N HIS A 34 20.20 5.55 5.61
CA HIS A 34 19.87 6.96 5.74
C HIS A 34 18.48 7.15 6.37
N ALA A 35 18.35 8.12 7.28
CA ALA A 35 17.12 8.36 8.05
C ALA A 35 15.88 8.62 7.16
N ASN A 36 16.07 9.22 5.99
CA ASN A 36 14.99 9.52 5.04
C ASN A 36 14.67 8.37 4.06
N LYS A 37 15.41 7.26 4.08
CA LYS A 37 15.16 6.10 3.19
C LYS A 37 13.71 5.57 3.29
N PRO A 38 13.09 5.45 4.48
CA PRO A 38 11.68 5.04 4.59
C PRO A 38 10.74 6.01 3.87
N LEU A 39 10.97 7.32 4.00
CA LEU A 39 10.15 8.35 3.37
C LEU A 39 10.29 8.35 1.85
N CYS A 40 11.50 8.12 1.32
CA CYS A 40 11.74 7.96 -0.10
C CYS A 40 10.94 6.77 -0.67
N HIS A 41 10.99 5.62 0.00
CA HIS A 41 10.21 4.44 -0.40
C HIS A 41 8.70 4.69 -0.34
N TYR A 42 8.20 5.33 0.71
CA TYR A 42 6.79 5.69 0.81
C TYR A 42 6.35 6.59 -0.35
N SER A 43 7.12 7.65 -0.62
CA SER A 43 6.79 8.62 -1.66
C SER A 43 6.78 7.98 -3.04
N LEU A 44 7.75 7.11 -3.33
CA LEU A 44 7.77 6.33 -4.57
C LEU A 44 6.58 5.37 -4.67
N GLY A 45 6.27 4.68 -3.57
CA GLY A 45 5.12 3.78 -3.49
C GLY A 45 3.78 4.48 -3.73
N ASP A 46 3.57 5.64 -3.10
CA ASP A 46 2.33 6.43 -3.27
C ASP A 46 2.21 7.00 -4.69
N ALA A 47 3.31 7.48 -5.28
CA ALA A 47 3.32 7.94 -6.67
C ALA A 47 2.97 6.82 -7.66
N LEU A 48 3.51 5.62 -7.46
CA LEU A 48 3.19 4.43 -8.26
C LEU A 48 1.72 4.00 -8.09
N LEU A 49 1.19 4.10 -6.86
CA LEU A 49 -0.22 3.83 -6.59
C LEU A 49 -1.13 4.85 -7.28
N VAL A 50 -0.78 6.13 -7.30
CA VAL A 50 -1.57 7.18 -7.98
C VAL A 50 -1.51 7.04 -9.50
N ARG A 51 -0.40 6.54 -10.06
CA ARG A 51 -0.24 6.31 -11.51
C ARG A 51 -1.17 5.22 -12.07
N PHE A 52 -2.01 4.60 -11.25
CA PHE A 52 -2.69 3.35 -11.56
C PHE A 52 -3.40 3.29 -12.93
N GLY A 53 -2.84 2.45 -13.81
CA GLY A 53 -3.35 2.02 -15.11
C GLY A 53 -2.60 0.80 -15.68
N ARG A 54 -1.54 0.32 -15.01
CA ARG A 54 -0.75 -0.87 -15.35
C ARG A 54 -0.48 -1.69 -14.07
N LEU A 55 -0.71 -2.99 -14.14
CA LEU A 55 -0.50 -3.96 -13.04
C LEU A 55 0.91 -3.92 -12.42
N GLU A 56 1.95 -3.70 -13.24
CA GLU A 56 3.34 -3.63 -12.77
C GLU A 56 3.59 -2.49 -11.78
N ASP A 57 2.85 -1.39 -11.88
CA ASP A 57 2.99 -0.26 -10.95
C ASP A 57 2.45 -0.59 -9.56
N LEU A 58 1.48 -1.52 -9.46
CA LEU A 58 0.92 -1.94 -8.18
C LEU A 58 1.92 -2.71 -7.35
N GLN A 59 2.54 -3.71 -7.98
CA GLN A 59 3.44 -4.62 -7.28
C GLN A 59 4.71 -3.87 -6.87
N ASN A 60 5.16 -2.93 -7.70
CA ASN A 60 6.24 -2.01 -7.34
C ASN A 60 5.83 -1.07 -6.19
N SER A 61 4.58 -0.56 -6.19
CA SER A 61 4.05 0.26 -5.09
C SER A 61 4.02 -0.51 -3.77
N ILE A 62 3.46 -1.72 -3.77
CA ILE A 62 3.37 -2.61 -2.61
C ILE A 62 4.77 -2.91 -2.06
N THR A 63 5.71 -3.27 -2.93
CA THR A 63 7.10 -3.55 -2.54
C THR A 63 7.71 -2.35 -1.83
N LYS A 64 7.57 -1.14 -2.39
CA LYS A 64 8.14 0.08 -1.80
C LYS A 64 7.46 0.48 -0.51
N LEU A 65 6.14 0.34 -0.41
CA LEU A 65 5.41 0.60 0.82
C LEU A 65 5.80 -0.41 1.91
N HIS A 66 6.00 -1.68 1.58
CA HIS A 66 6.56 -2.67 2.50
C HIS A 66 7.96 -2.29 3.01
N GLU A 67 8.86 -1.83 2.13
CA GLU A 67 10.19 -1.36 2.52
C GLU A 67 10.12 -0.18 3.49
N SER A 68 9.24 0.80 3.24
CA SER A 68 9.05 1.93 4.15
C SER A 68 8.57 1.51 5.54
N VAL A 69 7.59 0.60 5.60
CA VAL A 69 7.10 0.04 6.86
C VAL A 69 8.18 -0.76 7.55
N ARG A 70 8.98 -1.56 6.83
CA ARG A 70 10.04 -2.38 7.43
C ARG A 70 11.14 -1.55 8.09
N LEU A 71 11.51 -0.42 7.47
CA LEU A 71 12.60 0.43 7.94
C LEU A 71 12.17 1.41 9.05
N ALA A 72 10.90 1.80 9.08
CA ALA A 72 10.38 2.68 10.13
C ALA A 72 10.26 1.93 11.46
N LYS A 73 10.68 2.57 12.56
CA LYS A 73 10.46 2.04 13.92
C LYS A 73 9.00 2.24 14.34
N ASP A 74 8.56 1.53 15.37
CA ASP A 74 7.16 1.63 15.84
C ASP A 74 6.87 2.97 16.55
N ASP A 75 7.90 3.68 17.04
CA ASP A 75 7.81 5.03 17.61
C ASP A 75 7.94 6.15 16.58
N ASP A 76 8.15 5.83 15.31
CA ASP A 76 8.25 6.80 14.22
C ASP A 76 6.88 7.45 13.94
N PRO A 77 6.75 8.79 14.05
CA PRO A 77 5.51 9.52 13.74
C PRO A 77 4.96 9.28 12.33
N LEU A 78 5.81 8.86 11.38
CA LEU A 78 5.42 8.58 10.00
C LEU A 78 4.96 7.12 9.79
N LYS A 79 5.24 6.22 10.73
CA LYS A 79 4.84 4.80 10.64
C LYS A 79 3.34 4.60 10.35
N PRO A 80 2.40 5.34 10.97
CA PRO A 80 0.98 5.22 10.64
C PRO A 80 0.66 5.60 9.19
N ILE A 81 1.38 6.58 8.63
CA ILE A 81 1.21 7.01 7.24
C ILE A 81 1.66 5.89 6.28
N PHE A 82 2.81 5.26 6.57
CA PHE A 82 3.34 4.16 5.76
C PHE A 82 2.42 2.94 5.76
N LEU A 83 1.91 2.57 6.94
CA LEU A 83 0.96 1.48 7.10
C LEU A 83 -0.36 1.73 6.36
N ASN A 84 -0.88 2.96 6.39
CA ASN A 84 -2.08 3.30 5.63
C ASN A 84 -1.84 3.23 4.12
N GLY A 85 -0.68 3.72 3.65
CA GLY A 85 -0.29 3.61 2.26
C GLY A 85 -0.25 2.15 1.79
N LEU A 86 0.38 1.28 2.59
CA LEU A 86 0.43 -0.16 2.33
C LEU A 86 -0.97 -0.78 2.28
N GLY A 87 -1.83 -0.47 3.25
CA GLY A 87 -3.21 -0.96 3.29
C GLY A 87 -4.02 -0.58 2.04
N ARG A 88 -3.87 0.66 1.56
CA ARG A 88 -4.50 1.13 0.31
C ARG A 88 -3.99 0.37 -0.92
N ALA A 89 -2.69 0.14 -1.02
CA ALA A 89 -2.11 -0.59 -2.15
C ALA A 89 -2.55 -2.06 -2.17
N LEU A 90 -2.58 -2.73 -1.01
CA LEU A 90 -3.07 -4.09 -0.88
C LEU A 90 -4.58 -4.20 -1.16
N LEU A 91 -5.38 -3.20 -0.76
CA LEU A 91 -6.80 -3.16 -1.10
C LEU A 91 -7.02 -2.99 -2.61
N ALA A 92 -6.25 -2.12 -3.26
CA ALA A 92 -6.28 -1.97 -4.72
C ALA A 92 -5.90 -3.28 -5.44
N ASP A 93 -4.94 -4.04 -4.90
CA ASP A 93 -4.56 -5.35 -5.41
C ASP A 93 -5.67 -6.38 -5.23
N PHE A 94 -6.35 -6.36 -4.07
CA PHE A 94 -7.52 -7.19 -3.82
C PHE A 94 -8.63 -6.94 -4.86
N GLU A 95 -8.99 -5.67 -5.06
CA GLU A 95 -10.04 -5.27 -6.00
C GLU A 95 -9.69 -5.61 -7.45
N HIS A 96 -8.41 -5.56 -7.81
CA HIS A 96 -7.96 -5.85 -9.16
C HIS A 96 -7.78 -7.34 -9.45
N SER A 97 -7.22 -8.09 -8.51
CA SER A 97 -6.85 -9.50 -8.72
C SER A 97 -7.95 -10.48 -8.30
N ASN A 98 -8.87 -10.09 -7.41
CA ASN A 98 -9.95 -10.92 -6.83
C ASN A 98 -9.50 -12.28 -6.21
N GLU A 99 -8.20 -12.58 -6.23
CA GLU A 99 -7.61 -13.89 -5.89
C GLU A 99 -6.28 -13.79 -5.11
N HIS A 100 -5.59 -12.64 -5.09
CA HIS A 100 -4.18 -12.61 -4.64
C HIS A 100 -3.89 -11.83 -3.36
N ALA A 101 -4.76 -10.91 -2.94
CA ALA A 101 -4.51 -10.13 -1.74
C ALA A 101 -5.06 -10.82 -0.48
N ASP A 102 -4.20 -11.00 0.51
CA ASP A 102 -4.57 -11.41 1.86
C ASP A 102 -5.31 -10.24 2.55
N ILE A 103 -6.65 -10.31 2.54
CA ILE A 103 -7.50 -9.29 3.17
C ILE A 103 -7.20 -9.15 4.67
N ASP A 104 -6.70 -10.20 5.32
CA ASP A 104 -6.32 -10.13 6.73
C ASP A 104 -5.04 -9.29 6.91
N ALA A 105 -4.13 -9.32 5.94
CA ALA A 105 -2.95 -8.43 5.92
C ALA A 105 -3.33 -6.96 5.69
N VAL A 106 -4.34 -6.69 4.85
CA VAL A 106 -4.90 -5.33 4.65
C VAL A 106 -5.46 -4.78 5.96
N ILE A 107 -6.34 -5.55 6.61
CA ILE A 107 -7.00 -5.15 7.86
C ILE A 107 -5.96 -4.93 8.95
N SER A 108 -5.00 -5.85 9.11
CA SER A 108 -3.93 -5.74 10.10
C SER A 108 -3.07 -4.48 9.90
N ALA A 109 -2.72 -4.15 8.66
CA ALA A 109 -1.96 -2.94 8.35
C ALA A 109 -2.74 -1.65 8.72
N LEU A 110 -4.02 -1.58 8.34
CA LEU A 110 -4.88 -0.41 8.61
C LEU A 110 -5.22 -0.29 10.10
N GLU A 111 -5.46 -1.41 10.78
CA GLU A 111 -5.66 -1.45 12.23
C GLU A 111 -4.42 -0.94 12.97
N LYS A 112 -3.22 -1.38 12.55
CA LYS A 112 -1.96 -0.89 13.13
C LYS A 112 -1.75 0.60 12.84
N ALA A 113 -2.18 1.12 11.69
CA ALA A 113 -2.15 2.57 11.43
C ALA A 113 -3.07 3.35 12.38
N VAL A 114 -4.28 2.85 12.64
CA VAL A 114 -5.25 3.46 13.57
C VAL A 114 -4.76 3.40 15.02
N SER A 115 -4.11 2.31 15.42
CA SER A 115 -3.64 2.14 16.80
C SER A 115 -2.42 3.01 17.12
N LEU A 116 -1.51 3.19 16.16
CA LEU A 116 -0.30 4.00 16.32
C LEU A 116 -0.53 5.51 16.16
N ALA A 117 -1.59 5.93 15.46
CA ALA A 117 -1.89 7.34 15.28
C ALA A 117 -2.46 7.98 16.57
N PRO A 118 -1.92 9.11 17.07
CA PRO A 118 -2.55 9.90 18.13
C PRO A 118 -3.98 10.32 17.77
N LYS A 119 -4.85 10.53 18.77
CA LYS A 119 -6.28 10.88 18.55
C LYS A 119 -6.46 12.17 17.74
N ASP A 120 -5.55 13.11 17.92
CA ASP A 120 -5.47 14.42 17.29
C ASP A 120 -4.67 14.43 15.97
N HIS A 121 -4.20 13.27 15.51
CA HIS A 121 -3.42 13.19 14.27
C HIS A 121 -4.26 13.63 13.06
N PRO A 122 -3.79 14.59 12.23
CA PRO A 122 -4.56 15.17 11.14
C PRO A 122 -5.11 14.15 10.14
N LYS A 123 -4.37 13.06 9.91
CA LYS A 123 -4.78 11.99 8.98
C LYS A 123 -5.53 10.82 9.63
N ARG A 124 -5.82 10.86 10.94
CA ARG A 124 -6.49 9.74 11.65
C ARG A 124 -7.85 9.38 11.06
N LEU A 125 -8.61 10.39 10.62
CA LEU A 125 -9.91 10.17 9.97
C LEU A 125 -9.78 9.38 8.66
N HIS A 126 -8.73 9.61 7.88
CA HIS A 126 -8.46 8.84 6.67
C HIS A 126 -8.15 7.38 6.99
N TYR A 127 -7.37 7.12 8.05
CA TYR A 127 -7.07 5.74 8.47
C TYR A 127 -8.31 4.98 8.89
N LEU A 128 -9.21 5.63 9.64
CA LEU A 128 -10.49 5.05 10.05
C LEU A 128 -11.42 4.79 8.88
N HIS A 129 -11.46 5.70 7.90
CA HIS A 129 -12.22 5.52 6.68
C HIS A 129 -11.71 4.32 5.87
N ASP A 130 -10.40 4.23 5.65
CA ASP A 130 -9.77 3.17 4.87
C ASP A 130 -9.92 1.82 5.58
N HIS A 131 -9.74 1.78 6.92
CA HIS A 131 -10.01 0.59 7.74
C HIS A 131 -11.48 0.16 7.65
N GLY A 132 -12.42 1.11 7.73
CA GLY A 132 -13.84 0.84 7.57
C GLY A 132 -14.19 0.26 6.20
N ASN A 133 -13.53 0.73 5.14
CA ASN A 133 -13.72 0.20 3.80
C ASN A 133 -13.18 -1.23 3.66
N ALA A 134 -12.01 -1.51 4.22
CA ALA A 134 -11.46 -2.87 4.24
C ALA A 134 -12.38 -3.87 4.96
N LEU A 135 -13.00 -3.48 6.08
CA LEU A 135 -13.95 -4.33 6.82
C LEU A 135 -15.26 -4.60 6.08
N ARG A 136 -15.62 -3.79 5.07
CA ARG A 136 -16.81 -4.00 4.24
C ARG A 136 -16.57 -5.01 3.13
N VAL A 137 -15.32 -5.32 2.82
CA VAL A 137 -14.97 -6.34 1.83
C VAL A 137 -15.38 -7.70 2.39
N PRO A 138 -16.23 -8.47 1.69
CA PRO A 138 -16.65 -9.77 2.19
C PRO A 138 -15.42 -10.68 2.30
N HIS A 139 -15.11 -11.15 3.52
CA HIS A 139 -14.14 -12.22 3.77
C HIS A 139 -14.60 -13.51 3.07
N ARG A 140 -14.46 -13.60 1.74
CA ARG A 140 -14.71 -14.83 1.00
C ARG A 140 -13.56 -15.80 1.25
N LYS A 141 -13.70 -16.49 2.39
CA LYS A 141 -13.16 -17.81 2.77
C LYS A 141 -11.91 -18.28 1.99
N PHE A 142 -10.73 -18.04 2.55
CA PHE A 142 -9.57 -18.93 2.38
C PHE A 142 -9.18 -19.69 3.65
N ARG A 143 -10.17 -19.98 4.51
CA ARG A 143 -10.03 -20.96 5.61
C ARG A 143 -10.15 -22.44 5.16
N HIS A 144 -10.10 -22.73 3.85
CA HIS A 144 -10.37 -24.08 3.33
C HIS A 144 -9.19 -24.80 2.67
N LEU A 145 -7.99 -24.23 2.63
CA LEU A 145 -6.80 -24.93 2.10
C LEU A 145 -5.89 -25.58 3.17
N CYS A 146 -6.22 -25.48 4.47
CA CYS A 146 -5.48 -26.21 5.53
C CYS A 146 -6.15 -27.51 6.03
N ARG A 147 -7.17 -28.08 5.35
CA ARG A 147 -7.85 -29.32 5.83
C ARG A 147 -7.96 -30.47 4.83
N ARG A 148 -7.04 -30.59 3.86
CA ARG A 148 -6.95 -31.79 3.00
C ARG A 148 -5.51 -32.20 2.69
N THR A 149 -4.79 -32.66 3.71
CA THR A 149 -3.59 -33.53 3.52
C THR A 149 -3.29 -34.38 4.77
N ILE A 150 -4.31 -34.86 5.47
CA ILE A 150 -4.14 -35.98 6.43
C ILE A 150 -5.25 -37.00 6.18
N ARG A 151 -5.10 -37.80 5.11
CA ARG A 151 -5.67 -39.15 5.00
C ARG A 151 -4.76 -40.00 4.10
N GLY A 152 -4.24 -41.09 4.67
CA GLY A 152 -3.47 -42.14 3.99
C GLY A 152 -1.98 -42.07 4.34
N ALA A 153 -1.33 -43.04 4.98
CA ALA A 153 -1.67 -44.45 5.14
C ALA A 153 -1.04 -45.02 6.44
N CYS A 154 -1.83 -45.80 7.19
CA CYS A 154 -1.30 -46.93 7.95
C CYS A 154 -1.09 -48.07 6.95
N TRP A 155 0.09 -48.69 7.01
CA TRP A 155 0.30 -50.10 6.70
C TRP A 155 0.85 -50.75 7.97
#